data_AF-A0A971LYY9-F1
#
_entry.id   AF-A0A971LYY9-F1
#
_cell.length_a   1.000
_cell.length_b   1.000
_cell.length_c   1.000
_cell.angle_alpha   90.00
_cell.angle_beta   90.00
_cell.angle_gamma   90.00
#
_symmetry.space_group_name_H-M   'P 1'
#
loop_
_entity.id
_entity.type
_entity.pdbx_description
1 polymer ?
#
loop_
_entity_poly.entity_id
_entity_poly.type
_entity_poly.pdbx_seq_one_letter_code
_entity_poly.pdbx_strand_id
1 'polypeptide(L)'
;MWVWYFVAIVILFMVITMFISDKRKKPFSGIREFWPQLKEEVGEELTPKAEKITHSPIEKFSGQSIPYFETTLILVEESPEKLSAHWTIGENLKKELTEKNGPEFWHNCQPVLRLYHTNAVPQPYYEDFPIDLDKGNVQVSIQAPGETLNAEIGLITEKGSFISLVHSNDVTIPKNN
;
A
#
# COMPACT_ATOMS: atom_id res chain seq x y z
N MET A 1 7.14 -52.37 20.76
CA MET A 1 7.81 -51.12 21.22
C MET A 1 7.70 -49.97 20.21
N TRP A 2 7.92 -50.18 18.91
CA TRP A 2 7.93 -49.08 17.91
C TRP A 2 6.59 -48.42 17.59
N VAL A 3 5.47 -49.14 17.77
CA VAL A 3 4.12 -48.61 17.49
C VAL A 3 3.79 -47.39 18.38
N TRP A 4 4.23 -47.39 19.63
CA TRP A 4 3.98 -46.31 20.58
C TRP A 4 4.75 -45.02 20.23
N TYR A 5 5.96 -45.14 19.66
CA TYR A 5 6.72 -43.99 19.18
C TYR A 5 6.05 -43.32 17.97
N PHE A 6 5.47 -44.12 17.07
CA PHE A 6 4.77 -43.58 15.90
C PHE A 6 3.52 -42.79 16.32
N VAL A 7 2.75 -43.29 17.29
CA VAL A 7 1.57 -42.60 17.84
C VAL A 7 1.97 -41.27 18.50
N ALA A 8 3.07 -41.24 19.25
CA ALA A 8 3.55 -40.02 19.89
C ALA A 8 3.96 -38.93 18.88
N ILE A 9 4.59 -39.32 17.76
CA ILE A 9 5.02 -38.38 16.71
C ILE A 9 3.80 -37.76 16.00
N VAL A 10 2.77 -38.56 15.70
CA VAL A 10 1.55 -38.06 15.06
C VAL A 10 0.82 -37.05 15.94
N ILE A 11 0.74 -37.30 17.25
CA ILE A 11 0.13 -36.38 18.22
C ILE A 11 0.95 -35.09 18.30
N LEU A 12 2.28 -35.18 18.35
CA LEU A 12 3.15 -34.00 18.37
C LEU A 12 2.97 -33.13 17.11
N PHE A 13 2.88 -33.76 15.93
CA PHE A 13 2.70 -33.05 14.68
C PHE A 13 1.34 -32.34 14.62
N MET A 14 0.27 -32.97 15.15
CA MET A 14 -1.05 -32.38 15.24
C MET A 14 -1.11 -31.16 16.17
N VAL A 15 -0.36 -31.17 17.27
CA VAL A 15 -0.25 -30.02 18.19
C VAL A 15 0.52 -28.87 17.52
N ILE A 16 1.59 -29.17 16.78
CA ILE A 16 2.39 -28.17 16.06
C ILE A 16 1.57 -27.49 14.96
N THR A 17 0.80 -28.25 14.17
CA THR A 17 -0.05 -27.67 13.10
C THR A 17 -1.18 -26.82 13.66
N MET A 18 -1.76 -27.21 14.80
CA MET A 18 -2.78 -26.42 15.49
C MET A 18 -2.23 -25.08 16.00
N PHE A 19 -0.99 -25.06 16.52
CA PHE A 19 -0.35 -23.83 17.00
C PHE A 19 0.06 -22.86 15.89
N ILE A 20 0.33 -23.37 14.68
CA ILE A 20 0.70 -22.54 13.51
C ILE A 20 -0.54 -21.93 12.83
N SER A 21 -1.72 -22.52 12.99
CA SER A 21 -2.94 -22.02 12.33
C SER A 21 -3.62 -20.84 13.06
N ASP A 22 -3.15 -20.43 14.23
CA ASP A 22 -3.81 -19.40 15.06
C ASP A 22 -3.34 -17.95 14.75
N LYS A 23 -2.64 -17.74 13.64
CA LYS A 23 -2.28 -16.40 13.13
C LYS A 23 -3.01 -16.02 11.84
N ARG A 24 -4.32 -16.28 11.77
CA ARG A 24 -5.18 -15.75 10.69
C ARG A 24 -5.91 -14.47 11.13
N LYS A 25 -5.39 -13.36 10.61
CA LYS A 25 -5.96 -12.00 10.41
C LYS A 25 -7.38 -11.77 10.96
N LYS A 26 -7.51 -10.90 11.97
CA LYS A 26 -8.79 -10.29 12.36
C LYS A 26 -9.15 -9.17 11.38
N PRO A 27 -10.35 -9.14 10.77
CA PRO A 27 -10.83 -7.94 10.09
C PRO A 27 -11.18 -6.87 11.13
N PHE A 28 -10.72 -5.65 10.88
CA PHE A 28 -10.92 -4.47 11.72
C PHE A 28 -12.42 -4.22 11.99
N SER A 29 -12.88 -4.35 13.23
CA SER A 29 -14.29 -4.20 13.64
C SER A 29 -14.58 -2.88 14.38
N GLY A 30 -13.75 -1.86 14.23
CA GLY A 30 -13.67 -0.73 15.17
C GLY A 30 -14.63 0.46 14.98
N ILE A 31 -15.71 0.39 14.19
CA ILE A 31 -16.50 1.61 13.87
C ILE A 31 -17.97 1.55 14.33
N ARG A 32 -18.48 0.40 14.78
CA ARG A 32 -19.92 0.27 15.10
C ARG A 32 -20.35 0.88 16.44
N GLU A 33 -19.43 1.16 17.37
CA GLU A 33 -19.78 1.63 18.72
C GLU A 33 -19.97 3.15 18.85
N PHE A 34 -19.53 3.97 17.87
CA PHE A 34 -19.53 5.44 18.01
C PHE A 34 -20.80 6.17 17.54
N TRP A 35 -21.81 5.47 17.00
CA TRP A 35 -22.94 6.10 16.31
C TRP A 35 -24.17 6.58 17.13
N PRO A 36 -24.37 6.28 18.43
CA PRO A 36 -25.61 6.72 19.10
C PRO A 36 -25.56 8.17 19.65
N GLN A 37 -24.39 8.81 19.75
CA GLN A 37 -24.25 10.10 20.44
C GLN A 37 -24.35 11.35 19.54
N LEU A 38 -24.32 11.20 18.21
CA LEU A 38 -24.21 12.34 17.30
C LEU A 38 -25.54 13.01 16.93
N LYS A 39 -26.68 12.48 17.41
CA LYS A 39 -28.01 12.86 16.90
C LYS A 39 -28.72 13.94 17.71
N GLU A 40 -28.22 14.29 18.89
CA GLU A 40 -28.98 15.10 19.86
C GLU A 40 -28.54 16.57 19.95
N GLU A 41 -27.38 16.95 19.39
CA GLU A 41 -26.80 18.30 19.62
C GLU A 41 -26.50 19.14 18.37
N VAL A 42 -27.26 19.00 17.29
CA VAL A 42 -27.12 19.92 16.14
C VAL A 42 -28.36 20.80 16.02
N GLY A 43 -28.39 21.83 16.86
CA GLY A 43 -29.30 22.97 16.76
C GLY A 43 -29.09 23.74 15.46
N GLU A 44 -30.21 24.22 14.93
CA GLU A 44 -30.50 24.51 13.52
C GLU A 44 -30.00 25.87 13.00
N GLU A 45 -29.16 26.62 13.73
CA GLU A 45 -29.03 28.08 13.48
C GLU A 45 -27.70 28.59 12.89
N LEU A 46 -26.73 27.75 12.58
CA LEU A 46 -25.48 28.22 11.97
C LEU A 46 -25.29 27.56 10.62
N THR A 47 -26.02 28.04 9.60
CA THR A 47 -25.75 27.70 8.21
C THR A 47 -24.53 28.48 7.70
N PRO A 48 -23.36 27.85 7.45
CA PRO A 48 -22.30 28.51 6.73
C PRO A 48 -22.53 28.29 5.23
N LYS A 49 -22.43 29.40 4.50
CA LYS A 49 -22.13 29.54 3.08
C LYS A 49 -21.56 28.24 2.48
N ALA A 50 -22.22 27.70 1.44
CA ALA A 50 -21.82 26.48 0.74
C ALA A 50 -20.35 26.54 0.29
N GLU A 51 -19.47 26.08 1.16
CA GLU A 51 -18.05 25.87 0.93
C GLU A 51 -17.92 24.53 0.19
N LYS A 52 -17.03 24.46 -0.80
CA LYS A 52 -16.90 23.32 -1.71
C LYS A 52 -16.74 22.03 -0.90
N ILE A 53 -17.81 21.26 -0.83
CA ILE A 53 -17.88 20.06 0.00
C ILE A 53 -17.04 18.97 -0.68
N THR A 54 -15.80 18.79 -0.22
CA THR A 54 -15.06 17.55 -0.47
C THR A 54 -15.37 16.59 0.69
N HIS A 55 -15.72 15.36 0.35
CA HIS A 55 -16.29 14.35 1.26
C HIS A 55 -15.24 13.57 2.08
N SER A 56 -14.15 14.19 2.54
CA SER A 56 -13.21 13.47 3.40
C SER A 56 -13.63 13.61 4.89
N PRO A 57 -13.79 12.52 5.65
CA PRO A 57 -14.13 12.59 7.07
C PRO A 57 -13.08 13.32 7.91
N ILE A 58 -11.81 13.28 7.52
CA ILE A 58 -10.67 13.73 8.34
C ILE A 58 -10.56 15.27 8.34
N GLU A 59 -10.80 15.93 7.21
CA GLU A 59 -10.78 17.41 7.11
C GLU A 59 -11.87 18.06 7.96
N LYS A 60 -13.05 17.40 8.06
CA LYS A 60 -14.16 17.88 8.90
C LYS A 60 -13.84 17.84 10.40
N PHE A 61 -12.97 16.92 10.84
CA PHE A 61 -12.59 16.80 12.24
C PHE A 61 -11.39 17.68 12.62
N SER A 62 -10.46 17.96 11.70
CA SER A 62 -9.22 18.70 12.02
C SER A 62 -9.31 20.22 11.81
N GLY A 63 -10.21 20.71 10.94
CA GLY A 63 -10.30 22.13 10.61
C GLY A 63 -9.06 22.70 9.89
N GLN A 64 -8.13 21.83 9.49
CA GLN A 64 -6.95 22.17 8.69
C GLN A 64 -7.11 21.60 7.29
N SER A 65 -6.81 22.42 6.27
CA SER A 65 -6.62 21.94 4.90
C SER A 65 -5.41 21.03 4.90
N ILE A 66 -5.65 19.72 4.91
CA ILE A 66 -4.58 18.73 4.76
C ILE A 66 -4.11 18.91 3.31
N PRO A 67 -2.81 19.11 3.02
CA PRO A 67 -2.32 19.10 1.64
C PRO A 67 -2.52 17.67 1.13
N TYR A 68 -3.67 17.46 0.49
CA TYR A 68 -4.39 16.18 0.50
C TYR A 68 -3.57 15.02 -0.06
N PHE A 69 -2.51 15.30 -0.84
CA PHE A 69 -1.71 14.30 -1.53
C PHE A 69 -0.38 14.88 -2.03
N GLU A 70 0.49 15.39 -1.15
CA GLU A 70 1.83 15.84 -1.59
C GLU A 70 2.66 14.70 -2.18
N THR A 71 2.48 13.48 -1.67
CA THR A 71 3.10 12.28 -2.23
C THR A 71 2.02 11.28 -2.65
N THR A 72 1.97 10.90 -3.92
CA THR A 72 1.00 9.94 -4.47
C THR A 72 1.64 9.01 -5.47
N LEU A 73 1.02 7.85 -5.63
CA LEU A 73 1.27 6.91 -6.70
C LEU A 73 -0.06 6.32 -7.15
N ILE A 74 -0.30 6.32 -8.45
CA ILE A 74 -1.51 5.80 -9.08
C ILE A 74 -1.08 4.89 -10.21
N LEU A 75 -1.66 3.69 -10.25
CA LEU A 75 -1.53 2.77 -11.37
C LEU A 75 -2.78 2.83 -12.24
N VAL A 76 -2.56 2.94 -13.54
CA VAL A 76 -3.60 3.02 -14.56
C VAL A 76 -3.34 1.92 -15.59
N GLU A 77 -4.33 1.04 -15.77
CA GLU A 77 -4.34 0.09 -16.87
C GLU A 77 -4.66 0.84 -18.18
N GLU A 78 -3.75 0.81 -19.14
CA GLU A 78 -4.00 1.33 -20.49
C GLU A 78 -4.45 0.21 -21.44
N SER A 79 -3.86 -0.96 -21.29
CA SER A 79 -4.23 -2.19 -22.00
C SER A 79 -3.84 -3.41 -21.18
N PRO A 80 -4.27 -4.63 -21.56
CA PRO A 80 -3.88 -5.86 -20.86
C PRO A 80 -2.35 -6.09 -20.79
N GLU A 81 -1.59 -5.40 -21.65
CA GLU A 81 -0.13 -5.51 -21.74
C GLU A 81 0.60 -4.21 -21.32
N LYS A 82 -0.13 -3.15 -20.97
CA LYS A 82 0.43 -1.82 -20.69
C LYS A 82 -0.18 -1.21 -19.45
N LEU A 83 0.70 -0.87 -18.52
CA LEU A 83 0.38 -0.21 -17.27
C LEU A 83 1.14 1.12 -17.19
N SER A 84 0.45 2.19 -16.83
CA SER A 84 1.06 3.49 -16.58
C SER A 84 1.04 3.81 -15.10
N ALA A 85 2.22 4.11 -14.55
CA ALA A 85 2.37 4.57 -13.19
C ALA A 85 2.57 6.09 -13.20
N HIS A 86 1.78 6.78 -12.40
CA HIS A 86 1.86 8.23 -12.21
C HIS A 86 2.10 8.54 -10.75
N TRP A 87 3.03 9.44 -10.46
CA TRP A 87 3.36 9.80 -9.09
C TRP A 87 3.67 11.28 -8.93
N THR A 88 3.60 11.70 -7.68
CA THR A 88 4.11 12.98 -7.20
C THR A 88 4.86 12.68 -5.91
N ILE A 89 6.06 13.23 -5.74
CA ILE A 89 6.83 13.11 -4.49
C ILE A 89 6.88 14.49 -3.85
N GLY A 90 6.35 14.60 -2.64
CA GLY A 90 6.25 15.86 -1.91
C GLY A 90 7.61 16.38 -1.46
N GLU A 91 7.79 17.68 -1.54
CA GLU A 91 9.01 18.35 -1.04
C GLU A 91 9.21 18.13 0.47
N ASN A 92 8.12 18.03 1.26
CA ASN A 92 8.22 17.74 2.69
C ASN A 92 8.81 16.35 2.95
N LEU A 93 8.43 15.33 2.18
CA LEU A 93 9.00 13.99 2.29
C LEU A 93 10.49 14.00 1.90
N LYS A 94 10.83 14.70 0.81
CA LYS A 94 12.23 14.85 0.40
C LYS A 94 13.06 15.51 1.50
N LYS A 95 12.53 16.57 2.11
CA LYS A 95 13.18 17.31 3.20
C LYS A 95 13.36 16.45 4.45
N GLU A 96 12.33 15.75 4.90
CA GLU A 96 12.39 14.89 6.09
C GLU A 96 13.45 13.79 5.94
N LEU A 97 13.49 13.12 4.78
CA LEU A 97 14.49 12.10 4.50
C LEU A 97 15.90 12.68 4.43
N THR A 98 16.05 13.87 3.85
CA THR A 98 17.35 14.57 3.82
C THR A 98 17.83 14.95 5.21
N GLU A 99 16.94 15.44 6.08
CA GLU A 99 17.27 15.81 7.46
C GLU A 99 17.66 14.58 8.29
N LYS A 100 16.98 13.45 8.07
CA LYS A 100 17.21 12.20 8.81
C LYS A 100 18.46 11.45 8.35
N ASN A 101 18.74 11.44 7.04
CA ASN A 101 19.77 10.58 6.44
C ASN A 101 20.97 11.37 5.89
N GLY A 102 20.90 12.69 5.86
CA GLY A 102 21.94 13.58 5.33
C GLY A 102 21.78 13.91 3.83
N PRO A 103 22.50 14.92 3.33
CA PRO A 103 22.37 15.41 1.94
C PRO A 103 22.84 14.40 0.89
N GLU A 104 23.79 13.52 1.22
CA GLU A 104 24.32 12.49 0.31
C GLU A 104 23.36 11.30 0.13
N PHE A 105 22.30 11.21 0.94
CA PHE A 105 21.38 10.07 0.92
C PHE A 105 20.80 9.80 -0.47
N TRP A 106 20.38 10.85 -1.17
CA TRP A 106 19.76 10.73 -2.49
C TRP A 106 20.76 10.33 -3.59
N HIS A 107 22.03 10.72 -3.45
CA HIS A 107 23.08 10.35 -4.40
C HIS A 107 23.47 8.88 -4.28
N ASN A 108 23.35 8.32 -3.08
CA ASN A 108 23.71 6.94 -2.78
C ASN A 108 22.53 5.95 -2.91
N CYS A 109 21.37 6.44 -3.33
CA CYS A 109 20.18 5.62 -3.52
C CYS A 109 19.74 5.60 -4.98
N GLN A 110 19.28 4.44 -5.45
CA GLN A 110 18.64 4.30 -6.75
C GLN A 110 17.12 4.34 -6.57
N PRO A 111 16.41 5.35 -7.11
CA PRO A 111 14.96 5.32 -7.14
C PRO A 111 14.45 4.21 -8.05
N VAL A 112 13.44 3.49 -7.58
CA VAL A 112 12.80 2.40 -8.32
C VAL A 112 11.28 2.44 -8.13
N LEU A 113 10.58 2.03 -9.18
CA LEU A 113 9.19 1.58 -9.11
C LEU A 113 9.23 0.06 -8.93
N ARG A 114 8.74 -0.43 -7.80
CA ARG A 114 8.56 -1.85 -7.53
C ARG A 114 7.13 -2.25 -7.86
N LEU A 115 6.93 -3.10 -8.86
CA LEU A 115 5.64 -3.65 -9.23
C LEU A 115 5.45 -5.02 -8.57
N TYR A 116 4.40 -5.18 -7.78
CA TYR A 116 4.05 -6.44 -7.13
C TYR A 116 2.94 -7.17 -7.89
N HIS A 117 3.17 -8.46 -8.10
CA HIS A 117 2.19 -9.39 -8.63
C HIS A 117 1.55 -10.14 -7.45
N THR A 118 0.45 -9.59 -6.91
CA THR A 118 -0.05 -9.97 -5.58
C THR A 118 -0.68 -11.36 -5.52
N ASN A 119 -1.19 -11.86 -6.65
CA ASN A 119 -1.88 -13.14 -6.78
C ASN A 119 -1.29 -14.02 -7.90
N ALA A 120 -0.04 -13.74 -8.31
CA ALA A 120 0.67 -14.56 -9.27
C ALA A 120 0.81 -16.02 -8.79
N VAL A 121 0.83 -16.93 -9.76
CA VAL A 121 0.97 -18.39 -9.54
C VAL A 121 2.36 -18.80 -10.05
N PRO A 122 3.16 -19.57 -9.28
CA PRO A 122 2.83 -20.31 -8.06
C PRO A 122 2.82 -19.48 -6.76
N GLN A 123 3.45 -18.31 -6.75
CA GLN A 123 3.51 -17.43 -5.59
C GLN A 123 3.67 -15.96 -6.02
N PRO A 124 3.30 -15.00 -5.16
CA PRO A 124 3.51 -13.58 -5.41
C PRO A 124 5.00 -13.26 -5.61
N TYR A 125 5.28 -12.31 -6.50
CA TYR A 125 6.63 -11.81 -6.76
C TYR A 125 6.59 -10.30 -7.04
N TYR A 126 7.76 -9.70 -7.18
CA TYR A 126 7.89 -8.29 -7.56
C TYR A 126 8.98 -8.09 -8.61
N GLU A 127 8.86 -6.99 -9.36
CA GLU A 127 9.82 -6.54 -10.36
C GLU A 127 10.20 -5.08 -10.07
N ASP A 128 11.50 -4.77 -10.13
CA ASP A 128 12.02 -3.43 -9.87
C ASP A 128 12.40 -2.75 -11.18
N PHE A 129 11.83 -1.56 -11.42
CA PHE A 129 12.12 -0.71 -12.56
C PHE A 129 12.84 0.55 -12.08
N PRO A 130 14.11 0.79 -12.47
CA PRO A 130 14.77 2.06 -12.19
C PRO A 130 14.00 3.23 -12.80
N ILE A 131 13.72 4.25 -11.98
CA ILE A 131 12.98 5.43 -12.40
C ILE A 131 13.75 6.71 -12.05
N ASP A 132 13.32 7.79 -12.68
CA ASP A 132 13.68 9.15 -12.32
C ASP A 132 12.51 9.77 -11.58
N LEU A 133 12.68 10.10 -10.29
CA LEU A 133 11.59 10.58 -9.43
C LEU A 133 10.97 11.88 -9.97
N ASP A 134 11.74 12.70 -10.67
CA ASP A 134 11.28 14.01 -11.12
C ASP A 134 10.44 13.93 -12.42
N LYS A 135 10.44 12.79 -13.12
CA LYS A 135 9.57 12.58 -14.30
C LYS A 135 8.08 12.48 -13.94
N GLY A 136 7.76 11.96 -12.76
CA GLY A 136 6.37 11.80 -12.31
C GLY A 136 5.55 10.72 -13.02
N ASN A 137 6.12 10.02 -14.02
CA ASN A 137 5.45 8.90 -14.67
C ASN A 137 6.42 7.90 -15.34
N VAL A 138 5.92 6.68 -15.54
CA VAL A 138 6.55 5.67 -16.40
C VAL A 138 5.50 4.72 -16.95
N GLN A 139 5.71 4.25 -18.17
CA GLN A 139 4.92 3.18 -18.77
C GLN A 139 5.69 1.87 -18.65
N VAL A 140 5.01 0.83 -18.19
CA VAL A 140 5.56 -0.51 -17.99
C VAL A 140 4.81 -1.49 -18.88
N SER A 141 5.55 -2.33 -19.59
CA SER A 141 4.96 -3.45 -20.33
C SER A 141 4.84 -4.64 -19.39
N ILE A 142 3.66 -5.23 -19.31
CA ILE A 142 3.33 -6.33 -18.39
C ILE A 142 2.79 -7.53 -19.17
N GLN A 143 2.97 -8.73 -18.61
CA GLN A 143 2.38 -9.97 -19.12
C GLN A 143 1.74 -10.73 -17.97
N ALA A 144 0.64 -10.19 -17.43
CA ALA A 144 0.03 -10.65 -16.20
C ALA A 144 -1.50 -10.83 -16.31
N PRO A 145 -2.02 -11.58 -17.31
CA PRO A 145 -3.46 -11.67 -17.55
C PRO A 145 -4.19 -12.33 -16.38
N GLY A 146 -5.17 -11.63 -15.81
CA GLY A 146 -5.94 -12.11 -14.66
C GLY A 146 -5.26 -11.93 -13.31
N GLU A 147 -4.09 -11.28 -13.26
CA GLU A 147 -3.40 -10.95 -12.02
C GLU A 147 -3.82 -9.57 -11.50
N THR A 148 -3.70 -9.40 -10.19
CA THR A 148 -3.88 -8.12 -9.49
C THR A 148 -2.50 -7.57 -9.14
N LEU A 149 -2.23 -6.38 -9.64
CA LEU A 149 -0.97 -5.68 -9.50
C LEU A 149 -1.13 -4.48 -8.56
N ASN A 150 -0.10 -4.20 -7.77
CA ASN A 150 0.09 -2.88 -7.16
C ASN A 150 1.57 -2.49 -7.23
N ALA A 151 1.89 -1.23 -6.95
CA ALA A 151 3.24 -0.74 -7.04
C ALA A 151 3.61 0.12 -5.85
N GLU A 152 4.92 0.21 -5.63
CA GLU A 152 5.54 1.12 -4.69
C GLU A 152 6.64 1.90 -5.38
N ILE A 153 6.74 3.18 -5.05
CA ILE A 153 7.97 3.93 -5.32
C ILE A 153 8.83 3.85 -4.07
N GLY A 154 10.10 3.52 -4.28
CA GLY A 154 11.06 3.46 -3.20
C GLY A 154 12.48 3.73 -3.65
N LEU A 155 13.38 3.66 -2.68
CA LEU A 155 14.80 3.86 -2.85
C LEU A 155 15.54 2.57 -2.52
N ILE A 156 16.36 2.09 -3.43
CA ILE A 156 17.33 1.03 -3.15
C ILE A 156 18.61 1.69 -2.66
N THR A 157 18.95 1.44 -1.40
CA THR A 157 20.22 1.88 -0.80
C THR A 157 21.40 1.07 -1.34
N GLU A 158 22.64 1.56 -1.18
CA GLU A 158 23.86 0.80 -1.52
C GLU A 158 23.94 -0.59 -0.88
N LYS A 159 23.26 -0.78 0.26
CA LYS A 159 23.18 -2.07 0.97
C LYS A 159 22.18 -3.05 0.35
N GLY A 160 21.47 -2.64 -0.71
CA GLY A 160 20.40 -3.40 -1.35
C GLY A 160 19.06 -3.36 -0.59
N SER A 161 18.97 -2.60 0.51
CA SER A 161 17.72 -2.44 1.25
C SER A 161 16.79 -1.48 0.52
N PHE A 162 15.53 -1.88 0.35
CA PHE A 162 14.47 -1.08 -0.24
C PHE A 162 13.75 -0.26 0.85
N ILE A 163 13.63 1.05 0.61
CA ILE A 163 12.91 1.99 1.45
C ILE A 163 11.68 2.46 0.68
N SER A 164 10.48 2.08 1.14
CA SER A 164 9.23 2.48 0.51
C SER A 164 8.89 3.94 0.82
N LEU A 165 8.45 4.68 -0.20
CA LEU A 165 8.02 6.08 -0.11
C LEU A 165 6.50 6.20 -0.23
N VAL A 166 5.90 5.50 -1.19
CA VAL A 166 4.46 5.58 -1.47
C VAL A 166 3.98 4.31 -2.17
N HIS A 167 2.74 3.91 -1.86
CA HIS A 167 2.06 2.75 -2.43
C HIS A 167 0.90 3.18 -3.34
N SER A 168 0.61 2.37 -4.36
CA SER A 168 -0.48 2.59 -5.29
C SER A 168 -1.79 1.93 -4.87
N ASN A 169 -2.83 2.17 -5.66
CA ASN A 169 -4.02 1.32 -5.73
C ASN A 169 -3.71 -0.06 -6.35
N ASP A 170 -4.59 -1.02 -6.08
CA ASP A 170 -4.60 -2.30 -6.79
C ASP A 170 -5.25 -2.13 -8.18
N VAL A 171 -4.71 -2.82 -9.19
CA VAL A 171 -5.23 -2.89 -10.56
C VAL A 171 -5.32 -4.35 -10.97
N THR A 172 -6.47 -4.81 -11.43
CA THR A 172 -6.64 -6.19 -11.90
C THR A 172 -6.66 -6.23 -13.41
N ILE A 173 -5.69 -6.93 -13.99
CA ILE A 173 -5.52 -7.05 -15.43
C ILE A 173 -6.56 -8.03 -15.98
N PRO A 174 -7.33 -7.65 -17.01
CA PRO A 174 -8.31 -8.53 -17.62
C PRO A 174 -7.62 -9.75 -18.24
N LYS A 175 -8.32 -10.90 -18.18
CA LYS A 175 -7.89 -12.08 -18.92
C LYS A 175 -8.19 -11.84 -20.40
N ASN A 176 -7.25 -12.15 -21.28
CA ASN A 176 -7.58 -12.32 -22.70
C ASN A 176 -8.58 -13.48 -22.82
N ASN A 177 -9.79 -13.18 -23.29
CA ASN A 177 -10.80 -14.17 -23.68
C ASN A 177 -10.51 -14.70 -25.09
#